data_AF-A0A519SZP0-F1
#
_entry.id   AF-A0A519SZP0-F1
#
_cell.length_a   1.000
_cell.length_b   1.000
_cell.length_c   1.000
_cell.angle_alpha   90.00
_cell.angle_beta   90.00
_cell.angle_gamma   90.00
#
_symmetry.space_group_name_H-M   'P 1'
#
loop_
_entity.id
_entity.type
_entity.pdbx_description
1 polymer ?
#
loop_
_entity_poly.entity_id
_entity_poly.type
_entity_poly.pdbx_seq_one_letter_code
_entity_poly.pdbx_strand_id
1 'polypeptide(L)'
;LTEGVDYQVFYDQAKVKILNTAYLSAANELRVAFEKNALVQVQPRKLVGARFDYAANKDALFGFTAMHIIENQAPGINRVNIGDEPANNTMLGADLSFRKDSRVLTKLVDMLPIVSTKEVSTIAFTGEVAKLIAGQAQLGRGENGVSYIDDFENARTPYTLSGLASVPAWRLAATPAPILGTATGLASNYRRGKLAWYTIDQSYYTGGNGTNGIRADVLTNHYTRGIPRNEVFPNKDLGATGNGYEYTFDLAYYPGERGPYNFSPNNISTDGRHFTDAASPFANAGRFAGVSRAITFDTDFDNANVEYLEFWLMDPFLSAAQGRSLIEDSQNPPTDAKDNPGGQLILNLGNVSEDVLKDNNQHEFENGLPTPADPPGLTVPTTWGRVTTQQFLTDAFNA
;
A
#
# COMPACT_ATOMS: atom_id res chain seq x y z
N LEU A 1 -33.21 35.52 -2.28
CA LEU A 1 -34.35 34.62 -1.96
C LEU A 1 -34.43 34.52 -0.45
N THR A 2 -35.62 34.50 0.11
CA THR A 2 -35.85 34.45 1.56
C THR A 2 -36.38 33.08 1.95
N GLU A 3 -35.77 32.43 2.93
CA GLU A 3 -36.25 31.14 3.44
C GLU A 3 -37.65 31.30 4.06
N GLY A 4 -38.53 30.34 3.82
CA GLY A 4 -39.94 30.36 4.25
C GLY A 4 -40.87 31.18 3.35
N VAL A 5 -40.34 32.01 2.46
CA VAL A 5 -41.13 32.78 1.47
C VAL A 5 -40.86 32.25 0.06
N ASP A 6 -39.60 32.27 -0.36
CA ASP A 6 -39.20 31.92 -1.71
C ASP A 6 -38.75 30.46 -1.83
N TYR A 7 -38.18 29.89 -0.76
CA TYR A 7 -37.71 28.51 -0.71
C TYR A 7 -37.84 27.92 0.70
N GLN A 8 -37.82 26.59 0.79
CA GLN A 8 -37.81 25.82 2.02
C GLN A 8 -36.68 24.79 1.99
N VAL A 9 -35.97 24.62 3.11
CA VAL A 9 -34.89 23.64 3.25
C VAL A 9 -35.36 22.48 4.12
N PHE A 10 -35.14 21.27 3.64
CA PHE A 10 -35.28 20.02 4.39
C PHE A 10 -33.88 19.56 4.79
N TYR A 11 -33.43 19.98 5.97
CA TYR A 11 -32.07 19.78 6.46
C TYR A 11 -31.71 18.30 6.65
N ASP A 12 -32.68 17.49 7.06
CA ASP A 12 -32.58 16.04 7.24
C ASP A 12 -32.40 15.29 5.91
N GLN A 13 -32.98 15.82 4.84
CA GLN A 13 -32.98 15.23 3.49
C GLN A 13 -32.00 15.93 2.54
N ALA A 14 -31.26 16.94 3.02
CA ALA A 14 -30.40 17.80 2.21
C ALA A 14 -31.09 18.32 0.94
N LYS A 15 -32.38 18.68 1.03
CA LYS A 15 -33.21 19.06 -0.11
C LYS A 15 -33.69 20.49 0.01
N VAL A 16 -33.52 21.27 -1.05
CA VAL A 16 -34.11 22.61 -1.17
C VAL A 16 -35.31 22.56 -2.10
N LYS A 17 -36.45 23.05 -1.62
CA LYS A 17 -37.67 23.20 -2.40
C LYS A 17 -37.90 24.68 -2.67
N ILE A 18 -37.92 25.06 -3.94
CA ILE A 18 -38.31 26.41 -4.35
C ILE A 18 -39.85 26.51 -4.26
N LEU A 19 -40.34 27.49 -3.50
CA LEU A 19 -41.77 27.71 -3.27
C LEU A 19 -42.36 28.67 -4.30
N ASN A 20 -41.58 29.67 -4.69
CA ASN A 20 -42.00 30.67 -5.67
C ASN A 20 -41.67 30.20 -7.09
N THR A 21 -42.72 29.84 -7.84
CA THR A 21 -42.61 29.28 -9.20
C THR A 21 -42.04 30.25 -10.23
N ALA A 22 -42.06 31.56 -9.96
CA ALA A 22 -41.47 32.57 -10.85
C ALA A 22 -39.96 32.40 -11.03
N TYR A 23 -39.26 31.85 -10.02
CA TYR A 23 -37.82 31.56 -10.11
C TYR A 23 -37.52 30.26 -10.87
N LEU A 24 -38.52 29.42 -11.10
CA LEU A 24 -38.42 28.19 -11.90
C LEU A 24 -38.78 28.41 -13.36
N SER A 25 -39.62 29.41 -13.66
CA SER A 25 -40.09 29.71 -15.02
C SER A 25 -39.18 30.67 -15.78
N ALA A 26 -38.42 31.52 -15.07
CA ALA A 26 -37.30 32.23 -15.66
C ALA A 26 -36.13 31.25 -15.78
N ALA A 27 -35.48 31.15 -16.94
CA ALA A 27 -34.29 30.33 -17.17
C ALA A 27 -33.05 30.88 -16.41
N ASN A 28 -33.21 31.17 -15.12
CA ASN A 28 -32.20 31.69 -14.24
C ASN A 28 -31.43 30.53 -13.62
N GLU A 29 -30.11 30.62 -13.62
CA GLU A 29 -29.26 29.66 -12.93
C GLU A 29 -29.37 29.88 -11.41
N LEU A 30 -29.99 28.93 -10.70
CA LEU A 30 -30.10 28.96 -9.23
C LEU A 30 -28.89 28.26 -8.61
N ARG A 31 -27.99 29.04 -8.01
CA ARG A 31 -26.84 28.51 -7.26
C ARG A 31 -27.18 28.38 -5.78
N VAL A 32 -27.10 27.16 -5.25
CA VAL A 32 -27.26 26.86 -3.82
C VAL A 32 -25.89 26.63 -3.21
N ALA A 33 -25.51 27.44 -2.22
CA ALA A 33 -24.34 27.21 -1.39
C ALA A 33 -24.79 26.61 -0.05
N PHE A 34 -24.14 25.53 0.37
CA PHE A 34 -24.43 24.87 1.64
C PHE A 34 -23.13 24.51 2.35
N GLU A 35 -23.17 24.51 3.67
CA GLU A 35 -22.08 24.02 4.51
C GLU A 35 -22.44 22.64 5.05
N LYS A 36 -21.50 21.71 5.01
CA LYS A 36 -21.65 20.35 5.57
C LYS A 36 -20.53 20.10 6.56
N ASN A 37 -20.86 19.54 7.71
CA ASN A 37 -19.83 19.00 8.60
C ASN A 37 -19.11 17.84 7.92
N ALA A 38 -17.81 18.02 7.64
CA ALA A 38 -16.96 16.96 7.11
C ALA A 38 -16.73 15.92 8.22
N LEU A 39 -17.07 14.65 7.93
CA LEU A 39 -17.05 13.57 8.91
C LEU A 39 -15.66 12.92 9.07
N VAL A 40 -14.73 13.15 8.14
CA VAL A 40 -13.40 12.51 8.13
C VAL A 40 -12.34 13.50 7.61
N GLN A 41 -11.29 13.69 8.43
CA GLN A 41 -10.10 14.53 8.21
C GLN A 41 -10.33 15.99 7.80
N VAL A 42 -10.47 16.85 8.81
CA VAL A 42 -10.39 18.31 8.61
C VAL A 42 -8.96 18.75 8.96
N GLN A 43 -8.26 19.33 7.99
CA GLN A 43 -7.07 20.15 8.26
C GLN A 43 -7.43 21.14 9.37
N PRO A 44 -6.61 21.31 10.43
CA PRO A 44 -6.96 22.23 11.51
C PRO A 44 -7.14 23.66 10.98
N ARG A 45 -8.38 24.16 11.01
CA ARG A 45 -8.75 25.52 10.61
C ARG A 45 -9.01 26.37 11.84
N LYS A 46 -8.50 27.59 11.85
CA LYS A 46 -8.79 28.59 12.88
C LYS A 46 -9.35 29.83 12.19
N LEU A 47 -10.60 30.15 12.50
CA LEU A 47 -11.23 31.41 12.12
C LEU A 47 -11.33 32.28 13.36
N VAL A 48 -10.71 33.46 13.32
CA VAL A 48 -10.81 34.45 14.39
C VAL A 48 -11.30 35.74 13.78
N GLY A 49 -12.29 36.35 14.40
CA GLY A 49 -12.83 37.60 13.90
C GLY A 49 -13.48 38.42 14.99
N ALA A 50 -13.63 39.70 14.69
CA ALA A 50 -14.37 40.65 15.49
C ALA A 50 -15.30 41.45 14.58
N ARG A 51 -16.48 41.74 15.08
CA ARG A 51 -17.43 42.65 14.46
C ARG A 51 -17.77 43.75 15.44
N PHE A 52 -17.76 44.99 14.95
CA PHE A 52 -18.14 46.18 15.68
C PHE A 52 -19.36 46.79 15.02
N ASP A 53 -20.43 46.95 15.79
CA ASP A 53 -21.68 47.55 15.33
C ASP A 53 -21.92 48.86 16.08
N TYR A 54 -22.06 49.96 15.33
CA TYR A 54 -22.35 51.28 15.86
C TYR A 54 -23.73 51.74 15.41
N ALA A 55 -24.67 51.81 16.36
CA ALA A 55 -26.00 52.35 16.13
C ALA A 55 -25.93 53.88 16.20
N ALA A 56 -25.81 54.53 15.04
CA ALA A 56 -25.79 55.98 14.96
C ALA A 56 -27.13 56.60 15.39
N ASN A 57 -28.25 55.92 15.11
CA ASN A 57 -29.58 56.21 15.62
C ASN A 57 -30.48 54.97 15.48
N LYS A 58 -31.77 55.09 15.83
CA LYS A 58 -32.76 54.01 15.73
C LYS A 58 -33.03 53.48 14.30
N ASP A 59 -32.62 54.25 13.29
CA ASP A 59 -32.89 53.99 11.88
C ASP A 59 -31.59 53.67 11.10
N ALA A 60 -30.39 53.83 11.67
CA ALA A 60 -29.10 53.66 10.99
C ALA A 60 -28.04 52.92 11.84
N LEU A 61 -27.47 51.86 11.27
CA LEU A 61 -26.41 51.03 11.84
C LEU A 61 -25.20 51.01 10.91
N PHE A 62 -24.01 51.20 11.47
CA PHE A 62 -22.74 51.02 10.78
C PHE A 62 -22.01 49.82 11.37
N GLY A 63 -21.66 48.84 10.54
CA GLY A 63 -20.88 47.67 10.90
C GLY A 63 -19.46 47.75 10.37
N PHE A 64 -18.50 47.26 11.15
CA PHE A 64 -17.16 46.94 10.70
C PHE A 64 -16.84 45.50 11.10
N THR A 65 -16.32 44.72 10.18
CA THR A 65 -15.99 43.31 10.39
C THR A 65 -14.53 43.07 10.02
N ALA A 66 -13.78 42.42 10.90
CA ALA A 66 -12.44 41.93 10.59
C ALA A 66 -12.38 40.45 10.93
N MET A 67 -12.01 39.61 9.97
CA MET A 67 -11.89 38.18 10.17
C MET A 67 -10.58 37.68 9.55
N HIS A 68 -9.98 36.69 10.18
CA HIS A 68 -8.78 36.02 9.72
C HIS A 68 -9.00 34.52 9.80
N ILE A 69 -8.81 33.83 8.69
CA ILE A 69 -8.80 32.38 8.61
C ILE A 69 -7.38 31.90 8.35
N ILE A 70 -6.94 30.96 9.17
CA ILE A 70 -5.70 30.22 8.94
C ILE A 70 -6.01 28.73 8.99
N GLU A 71 -5.66 28.04 7.94
CA GLU A 71 -5.65 26.59 7.85
C GLU A 71 -4.19 26.14 7.98
N ASN A 72 -3.96 25.05 8.70
CA ASN A 72 -2.65 24.41 8.75
C ASN A 72 -2.79 22.99 8.20
N GLN A 73 -1.72 22.51 7.57
CA GLN A 73 -1.66 21.12 7.16
C GLN A 73 -1.56 20.17 8.36
N ALA A 74 -1.91 18.90 8.13
CA ALA A 74 -1.76 17.88 9.14
C ALA A 74 -0.29 17.78 9.60
N PRO A 75 -0.02 17.52 10.90
CA PRO A 75 1.34 17.36 11.39
C PRO A 75 2.11 16.31 10.57
N GLY A 76 3.30 16.67 10.09
CA GLY A 76 4.16 15.80 9.28
C GLY A 76 4.11 16.08 7.78
N ILE A 77 3.08 16.78 7.29
CA ILE A 77 2.99 17.21 5.88
C ILE A 77 3.69 18.56 5.75
N ASN A 78 4.80 18.58 5.01
CA ASN A 78 5.61 19.79 4.78
C ASN A 78 5.63 20.22 3.31
N ARG A 79 4.98 19.43 2.43
CA ARG A 79 4.84 19.68 1.00
C ARG A 79 3.37 19.49 0.65
N VAL A 80 2.85 20.36 -0.19
CA VAL A 80 1.46 20.30 -0.65
C VAL A 80 1.42 20.43 -2.16
N ASN A 81 0.50 19.70 -2.78
CA ASN A 81 0.25 19.82 -4.19
C ASN A 81 -0.55 21.08 -4.50
N ILE A 82 -0.51 21.50 -5.76
CA ILE A 82 -1.33 22.60 -6.25
C ILE A 82 -2.83 22.30 -6.05
N GLY A 83 -3.57 23.25 -5.47
CA GLY A 83 -4.98 23.12 -5.12
C GLY A 83 -5.27 22.66 -3.69
N ASP A 84 -4.28 22.07 -3.02
CA ASP A 84 -4.37 21.63 -1.62
C ASP A 84 -3.69 22.62 -0.65
N GLU A 85 -3.36 23.83 -1.11
CA GLU A 85 -2.70 24.83 -0.27
C GLU A 85 -3.62 25.29 0.88
N PRO A 86 -3.12 25.32 2.13
CA PRO A 86 -3.93 25.78 3.25
C PRO A 86 -4.24 27.28 3.11
N ALA A 87 -5.49 27.65 3.37
CA ALA A 87 -5.91 29.05 3.30
C ALA A 87 -5.30 29.89 4.43
N ASN A 88 -4.83 31.10 4.10
CA ASN A 88 -4.40 32.10 5.07
C ASN A 88 -4.91 33.47 4.62
N ASN A 89 -6.15 33.79 4.95
CA ASN A 89 -6.83 34.96 4.38
C ASN A 89 -7.38 35.88 5.47
N THR A 90 -7.27 37.18 5.25
CA THR A 90 -7.88 38.20 6.10
C THR A 90 -8.98 38.92 5.33
N MET A 91 -10.18 38.99 5.89
CA MET A 91 -11.31 39.74 5.33
C MET A 91 -11.58 40.96 6.21
N LEU A 92 -11.62 42.14 5.61
CA LEU A 92 -12.03 43.38 6.25
C LEU A 92 -13.29 43.88 5.55
N GLY A 93 -14.37 44.12 6.29
CA GLY A 93 -15.66 44.54 5.79
C GLY A 93 -16.19 45.77 6.50
N ALA A 94 -16.97 46.57 5.81
CA ALA A 94 -17.77 47.64 6.38
C ALA A 94 -19.17 47.60 5.75
N ASP A 95 -20.19 47.79 6.57
CA ASP A 95 -21.57 47.76 6.14
C ASP A 95 -22.39 48.90 6.75
N LEU A 96 -23.41 49.32 6.01
CA LEU A 96 -24.40 50.32 6.41
C LEU A 96 -25.78 49.73 6.21
N SER A 97 -26.58 49.75 7.27
CA SER A 97 -28.00 49.42 7.22
C SER A 97 -28.81 50.63 7.67
N PHE A 98 -29.72 51.07 6.81
CA PHE A 98 -30.67 52.14 7.09
C PHE A 98 -32.09 51.62 6.88
N ARG A 99 -32.95 51.75 7.90
CA ARG A 99 -34.35 51.34 7.83
C ARG A 99 -35.22 52.40 8.49
N LYS A 100 -36.17 52.96 7.73
CA LYS A 100 -37.08 53.99 8.25
C LYS A 100 -38.48 53.86 7.69
N ASP A 101 -39.46 54.00 8.57
CA ASP A 101 -40.86 54.04 8.21
C ASP A 101 -41.24 55.38 7.57
N SER A 102 -41.90 55.31 6.43
CA SER A 102 -42.33 56.45 5.63
C SER A 102 -43.85 56.47 5.49
N ARG A 103 -44.50 57.26 6.35
CA ARG A 103 -45.94 57.55 6.23
C ARG A 103 -46.28 58.35 4.97
N VAL A 104 -45.30 59.03 4.38
CA VAL A 104 -45.46 59.74 3.10
C VAL A 104 -45.67 58.72 1.99
N LEU A 105 -44.85 57.68 1.92
CA LEU A 105 -45.02 56.60 0.95
C LEU A 105 -46.33 55.84 1.18
N THR A 106 -46.70 55.56 2.44
CA THR A 106 -48.00 54.92 2.74
C THR A 106 -49.16 55.71 2.16
N LYS A 107 -49.17 57.03 2.38
CA LYS A 107 -50.24 57.89 1.85
C LYS A 107 -50.23 57.97 0.33
N LEU A 108 -49.06 58.00 -0.30
CA LEU A 108 -48.96 58.01 -1.76
C LEU A 108 -49.52 56.72 -2.38
N VAL A 109 -49.29 55.57 -1.73
CA VAL A 109 -49.84 54.28 -2.17
C VAL A 109 -51.36 54.22 -1.95
N ASP A 110 -51.86 54.72 -0.81
CA ASP A 110 -53.29 54.78 -0.48
C ASP A 110 -54.09 55.77 -1.36
N MET A 111 -53.40 56.70 -2.04
CA MET A 111 -54.01 57.61 -3.03
C MET A 111 -54.29 56.97 -4.39
N LEU A 112 -53.83 55.73 -4.63
CA LEU A 112 -54.12 55.03 -5.88
C LEU A 112 -55.57 54.57 -5.92
N PRO A 113 -56.35 54.86 -6.99
CA PRO A 113 -57.82 54.73 -7.01
C PRO A 113 -58.37 53.29 -6.88
N ILE A 114 -57.52 52.28 -6.71
CA ILE A 114 -57.87 50.85 -6.68
C ILE A 114 -57.27 50.15 -5.43
N VAL A 115 -56.49 50.84 -4.59
CA VAL A 115 -55.77 50.24 -3.46
C VAL A 115 -56.03 51.07 -2.21
N SER A 116 -56.53 50.44 -1.14
CA SER A 116 -56.60 51.06 0.20
C SER A 116 -55.75 50.24 1.16
N THR A 117 -54.79 50.89 1.83
CA THR A 117 -53.87 50.22 2.74
C THR A 117 -53.55 51.08 3.96
N LYS A 118 -53.64 50.47 5.14
CA LYS A 118 -53.28 51.09 6.43
C LYS A 118 -51.87 50.70 6.89
N GLU A 119 -51.22 49.79 6.16
CA GLU A 119 -49.91 49.29 6.51
C GLU A 119 -48.81 50.32 6.24
N VAL A 120 -47.88 50.45 7.18
CA VAL A 120 -46.82 51.45 7.11
C VAL A 120 -45.76 51.01 6.09
N SER A 121 -45.40 51.90 5.18
CA SER A 121 -44.36 51.65 4.19
C SER A 121 -43.00 51.85 4.84
N THR A 122 -42.08 50.92 4.62
CA THR A 122 -40.69 51.03 5.12
C THR A 122 -39.73 51.22 3.95
N ILE A 123 -38.79 52.15 4.09
CA ILE A 123 -37.63 52.25 3.20
C ILE A 123 -36.46 51.57 3.91
N ALA A 124 -35.85 50.60 3.24
CA ALA A 124 -34.65 49.93 3.70
C ALA A 124 -33.54 50.07 2.65
N PHE A 125 -32.35 50.42 3.10
CA PHE A 125 -31.14 50.48 2.30
C PHE A 125 -30.03 49.74 3.03
N THR A 126 -29.38 48.82 2.34
CA THR A 126 -28.21 48.09 2.84
C THR A 126 -27.08 48.21 1.83
N GLY A 127 -25.89 48.55 2.31
CA GLY A 127 -24.68 48.60 1.50
C GLY A 127 -23.53 47.94 2.23
N GLU A 128 -22.74 47.15 1.52
CA GLU A 128 -21.61 46.40 2.08
C GLU A 128 -20.39 46.56 1.17
N VAL A 129 -19.22 46.66 1.77
CA VAL A 129 -17.93 46.57 1.09
C VAL A 129 -17.04 45.62 1.87
N ALA A 130 -16.35 44.72 1.16
CA ALA A 130 -15.39 43.81 1.76
C ALA A 130 -14.12 43.76 0.92
N LYS A 131 -12.97 43.67 1.61
CA LYS A 131 -11.66 43.46 1.03
C LYS A 131 -11.08 42.16 1.58
N LEU A 132 -10.77 41.24 0.67
CA LEU A 132 -9.98 40.06 0.97
C LEU A 132 -8.50 40.37 0.77
N ILE A 133 -7.70 40.08 1.78
CA ILE A 133 -6.25 40.15 1.76
C ILE A 133 -5.76 38.72 1.84
N ALA A 134 -5.29 38.19 0.71
CA ALA A 134 -4.71 36.87 0.64
C ALA A 134 -3.31 36.87 1.23
N GLY A 135 -3.09 36.01 2.23
CA GLY A 135 -1.78 35.73 2.81
C GLY A 135 -1.16 34.48 2.18
N GLN A 136 0.11 34.24 2.49
CA GLN A 136 0.81 33.03 2.05
C GLN A 136 0.37 31.82 2.89
N ALA A 137 0.19 30.68 2.23
CA ALA A 137 -0.03 29.40 2.88
C ALA A 137 1.08 29.10 3.91
N GLN A 138 0.72 28.63 5.09
CA GLN A 138 1.66 28.26 6.15
C GLN A 138 1.76 26.74 6.28
N LEU A 139 2.96 26.19 6.05
CA LEU A 139 3.23 24.75 6.06
C LEU A 139 4.01 24.28 7.30
N GLY A 140 4.16 25.15 8.30
CA GLY A 140 4.84 24.83 9.56
C GLY A 140 6.34 24.61 9.38
N ARG A 141 6.76 23.38 9.01
CA ARG A 141 8.14 23.00 8.72
C ARG A 141 8.48 23.00 7.22
N GLY A 142 7.50 23.26 6.35
CA GLY A 142 7.68 23.43 4.90
C GLY A 142 8.00 24.87 4.49
N GLU A 143 8.18 25.07 3.18
CA GLU A 143 8.36 26.41 2.60
C GLU A 143 7.01 27.11 2.44
N ASN A 144 6.82 28.25 3.12
CA ASN A 144 5.55 28.96 3.08
C ASN A 144 5.26 29.54 1.69
N GLY A 145 4.02 29.40 1.23
CA GLY A 145 3.57 29.90 -0.07
C GLY A 145 4.07 29.13 -1.29
N VAL A 146 4.67 27.95 -1.10
CA VAL A 146 5.05 27.03 -2.19
C VAL A 146 4.03 25.92 -2.32
N SER A 147 3.67 25.61 -3.56
CA SER A 147 2.98 24.38 -3.93
C SER A 147 3.77 23.62 -4.98
N TYR A 148 3.71 22.30 -4.87
CA TYR A 148 4.39 21.38 -5.75
C TYR A 148 3.44 21.01 -6.89
N ILE A 149 3.95 21.10 -8.12
CA ILE A 149 3.26 20.53 -9.29
C ILE A 149 3.43 19.01 -9.28
N ASP A 150 4.63 18.55 -8.90
CA ASP A 150 4.97 17.16 -8.66
C ASP A 150 6.14 17.13 -7.67
N ASP A 151 6.07 16.26 -6.66
CA ASP A 151 7.14 16.03 -5.68
C ASP A 151 7.83 14.67 -5.86
N PHE A 152 7.40 13.90 -6.87
CA PHE A 152 7.83 12.54 -7.19
C PHE A 152 7.70 11.53 -6.05
N GLU A 153 6.98 11.84 -4.97
CA GLU A 153 6.86 10.95 -3.81
C GLU A 153 6.14 9.65 -4.20
N ASN A 154 5.11 9.76 -5.05
CA ASN A 154 4.33 8.63 -5.56
C ASN A 154 4.75 8.18 -6.96
N ALA A 155 5.91 8.64 -7.46
CA ALA A 155 6.42 8.22 -8.78
C ALA A 155 6.80 6.74 -8.83
N ARG A 156 6.94 6.09 -7.66
CA ARG A 156 7.34 4.68 -7.53
C ARG A 156 6.37 3.97 -6.59
N THR A 157 5.68 2.96 -7.11
CA THR A 157 4.84 2.07 -6.32
C THR A 157 5.50 0.69 -6.26
N PRO A 158 6.10 0.29 -5.13
CA PRO A 158 6.78 -1.00 -5.04
C PRO A 158 5.77 -2.14 -4.86
N TYR A 159 5.95 -3.22 -5.63
CA TYR A 159 5.29 -4.50 -5.39
C TYR A 159 6.25 -5.44 -4.65
N THR A 160 5.89 -5.83 -3.42
CA THR A 160 6.76 -6.72 -2.62
C THR A 160 6.63 -8.18 -3.04
N LEU A 161 7.77 -8.84 -3.24
CA LEU A 161 7.87 -10.28 -3.51
C LEU A 161 8.46 -11.08 -2.32
N SER A 162 8.82 -10.39 -1.24
CA SER A 162 9.46 -10.93 -0.03
C SER A 162 8.66 -10.63 1.24
N GLY A 163 9.10 -11.15 2.39
CA GLY A 163 8.47 -11.00 3.69
C GLY A 163 7.54 -12.16 4.09
N LEU A 164 7.00 -12.11 5.31
CA LEU A 164 6.21 -13.19 5.93
C LEU A 164 5.05 -13.69 5.07
N ALA A 165 4.29 -12.77 4.48
CA ALA A 165 3.13 -13.12 3.66
C ALA A 165 3.52 -13.65 2.27
N SER A 166 4.73 -13.34 1.80
CA SER A 166 5.17 -13.66 0.44
C SER A 166 5.93 -14.99 0.37
N VAL A 167 6.67 -15.39 1.40
CA VAL A 167 7.46 -16.63 1.42
C VAL A 167 6.61 -17.86 1.10
N PRO A 168 5.39 -18.05 1.65
CA PRO A 168 4.54 -19.20 1.34
C PRO A 168 4.03 -19.23 -0.12
N ALA A 169 4.04 -18.09 -0.83
CA ALA A 169 3.62 -18.01 -2.22
C ALA A 169 4.66 -18.57 -3.19
N TRP A 170 5.92 -18.74 -2.76
CA TRP A 170 6.97 -19.36 -3.55
C TRP A 170 6.84 -20.88 -3.52
N ARG A 171 6.86 -21.49 -4.69
CA ARG A 171 6.78 -22.94 -4.91
C ARG A 171 8.06 -23.43 -5.57
N LEU A 172 8.25 -24.75 -5.54
CA LEU A 172 9.38 -25.39 -6.21
C LEU A 172 9.34 -25.09 -7.71
N ALA A 173 10.45 -24.64 -8.30
CA ALA A 173 10.50 -24.33 -9.71
C ALA A 173 10.59 -25.59 -10.59
N ALA A 174 10.06 -25.49 -11.81
CA ALA A 174 10.37 -26.44 -12.88
C ALA A 174 11.85 -26.39 -13.28
N THR A 175 12.35 -27.46 -13.88
CA THR A 175 13.72 -27.50 -14.40
C THR A 175 13.91 -26.46 -15.51
N PRO A 176 14.87 -25.52 -15.38
CA PRO A 176 15.10 -24.49 -16.38
C PRO A 176 15.48 -25.07 -17.74
N ALA A 177 15.04 -24.43 -18.83
CA ALA A 177 15.28 -24.89 -20.21
C ALA A 177 16.76 -25.22 -20.54
N PRO A 178 17.77 -24.43 -20.11
CA PRO A 178 19.17 -24.74 -20.38
C PRO A 178 19.65 -26.07 -19.77
N ILE A 179 18.99 -26.53 -18.69
CA ILE A 179 19.33 -27.76 -17.97
C ILE A 179 18.43 -28.91 -18.42
N LEU A 180 17.16 -28.61 -18.69
CA LEU A 180 16.16 -29.57 -19.13
C LEU A 180 16.53 -30.18 -20.47
N GLY A 181 16.95 -29.35 -21.44
CA GLY A 181 17.22 -29.81 -22.81
C GLY A 181 16.01 -30.55 -23.40
N THR A 182 16.18 -31.83 -23.71
CA THR A 182 15.12 -32.74 -24.19
C THR A 182 14.71 -33.79 -23.17
N ALA A 183 15.15 -33.67 -21.91
CA ALA A 183 14.86 -34.65 -20.88
C ALA A 183 13.37 -34.62 -20.48
N THR A 184 12.78 -35.80 -20.33
CA THR A 184 11.38 -36.02 -19.92
C THR A 184 11.32 -37.03 -18.78
N GLY A 185 10.17 -37.11 -18.10
CA GLY A 185 9.99 -38.00 -16.94
C GLY A 185 11.03 -37.74 -15.86
N LEU A 186 11.47 -38.79 -15.17
CA LEU A 186 12.40 -38.70 -14.04
C LEU A 186 13.71 -37.96 -14.37
N ALA A 187 14.21 -38.12 -15.61
CA ALA A 187 15.46 -37.52 -16.05
C ALA A 187 15.45 -35.99 -16.01
N SER A 188 14.27 -35.37 -16.11
CA SER A 188 14.11 -33.91 -16.03
C SER A 188 14.59 -33.30 -14.71
N ASN A 189 14.67 -34.08 -13.62
CA ASN A 189 15.08 -33.59 -12.31
C ASN A 189 16.40 -34.17 -11.78
N TYR A 190 17.15 -34.97 -12.56
CA TYR A 190 18.39 -35.61 -12.07
C TYR A 190 19.48 -34.64 -11.60
N ARG A 191 19.47 -33.42 -12.14
CA ARG A 191 20.42 -32.35 -11.76
C ARG A 191 19.91 -31.45 -10.63
N ARG A 192 18.74 -31.75 -10.05
CA ARG A 192 18.15 -30.92 -8.99
C ARG A 192 18.83 -31.18 -7.65
N GLY A 193 19.49 -30.16 -7.14
CA GLY A 193 20.02 -30.11 -5.77
C GLY A 193 18.95 -29.67 -4.76
N LYS A 194 19.27 -29.78 -3.47
CA LYS A 194 18.37 -29.35 -2.41
C LYS A 194 18.43 -27.84 -2.21
N LEU A 195 17.28 -27.22 -2.09
CA LEU A 195 17.10 -25.81 -1.75
C LEU A 195 16.06 -25.70 -0.66
N ALA A 196 16.38 -24.94 0.37
CA ALA A 196 15.40 -24.48 1.36
C ALA A 196 15.23 -22.98 1.19
N TRP A 197 13.98 -22.52 1.10
CA TRP A 197 13.63 -21.10 1.12
C TRP A 197 12.74 -20.85 2.33
N TYR A 198 13.05 -19.81 3.09
CA TYR A 198 12.34 -19.50 4.32
C TYR A 198 12.59 -18.05 4.73
N THR A 199 11.98 -17.66 5.84
CA THR A 199 12.31 -16.46 6.58
C THR A 199 12.38 -16.83 8.04
N ILE A 200 13.38 -16.30 8.76
CA ILE A 200 13.52 -16.59 10.20
C ILE A 200 12.55 -15.70 10.98
N ASP A 201 11.77 -16.32 11.87
CA ASP A 201 10.80 -15.63 12.71
C ASP A 201 11.49 -14.63 13.67
N GLN A 202 10.94 -13.43 13.85
CA GLN A 202 11.57 -12.40 14.68
C GLN A 202 11.56 -12.73 16.18
N SER A 203 10.76 -13.69 16.63
CA SER A 203 10.77 -14.19 18.02
C SER A 203 12.13 -14.75 18.43
N TYR A 204 12.93 -15.24 17.47
CA TYR A 204 14.30 -15.71 17.74
C TYR A 204 15.25 -14.58 18.16
N TYR A 205 14.97 -13.32 17.79
CA TYR A 205 15.85 -12.17 18.04
C TYR A 205 15.32 -11.23 19.13
N THR A 206 14.09 -11.44 19.58
CA THR A 206 13.38 -10.57 20.54
C THR A 206 13.20 -11.21 21.91
N GLY A 207 13.87 -12.34 22.17
CA GLY A 207 13.78 -13.06 23.44
C GLY A 207 12.49 -13.87 23.60
N GLY A 208 11.84 -14.26 22.50
CA GLY A 208 10.68 -15.13 22.52
C GLY A 208 11.00 -16.56 22.97
N ASN A 209 9.96 -17.32 23.30
CA ASN A 209 10.03 -18.70 23.83
C ASN A 209 10.70 -19.72 22.88
N GLY A 210 11.03 -19.35 21.64
CA GLY A 210 11.62 -20.23 20.61
C GLY A 210 13.13 -20.40 20.64
N THR A 211 13.85 -19.71 21.53
CA THR A 211 15.34 -19.71 21.53
C THR A 211 15.99 -20.83 22.34
N ASN A 212 15.21 -21.67 23.02
CA ASN A 212 15.76 -22.74 23.85
C ASN A 212 16.48 -23.80 23.00
N GLY A 213 17.77 -24.01 23.26
CA GLY A 213 18.62 -24.94 22.50
C GLY A 213 19.38 -24.31 21.33
N ILE A 214 19.17 -23.04 21.01
CA ILE A 214 19.95 -22.31 20.01
C ILE A 214 21.16 -21.65 20.67
N ARG A 215 22.36 -21.91 20.15
CA ARG A 215 23.59 -21.31 20.67
C ARG A 215 23.63 -19.82 20.34
N ALA A 216 24.15 -19.02 21.27
CA ALA A 216 24.20 -17.56 21.12
C ALA A 216 25.00 -17.11 19.89
N ASP A 217 26.04 -17.85 19.51
CA ASP A 217 26.87 -17.51 18.36
C ASP A 217 26.15 -17.71 17.01
N VAL A 218 25.20 -18.66 16.93
CA VAL A 218 24.30 -18.82 15.78
C VAL A 218 23.49 -17.53 15.58
N LEU A 219 22.84 -17.02 16.63
CA LEU A 219 22.03 -15.79 16.53
C LEU A 219 22.84 -14.52 16.23
N THR A 220 24.17 -14.57 16.31
CA THR A 220 25.07 -13.47 15.94
C THR A 220 25.76 -13.64 14.59
N ASN A 221 25.60 -14.80 13.96
CA ASN A 221 26.16 -15.10 12.65
C ASN A 221 25.40 -14.32 11.57
N HIS A 222 26.10 -13.71 10.62
CA HIS A 222 25.50 -12.88 9.58
C HIS A 222 24.43 -13.61 8.75
N TYR A 223 24.55 -14.93 8.58
CA TYR A 223 23.58 -15.75 7.82
C TYR A 223 22.31 -16.14 8.59
N THR A 224 22.26 -15.90 9.90
CA THR A 224 21.12 -16.33 10.74
C THR A 224 20.72 -15.31 11.81
N ARG A 225 21.39 -14.16 11.90
CA ARG A 225 21.02 -13.05 12.79
C ARG A 225 19.84 -12.26 12.23
N GLY A 226 19.15 -11.55 13.12
CA GLY A 226 18.21 -10.52 12.71
C GLY A 226 18.94 -9.35 12.04
N ILE A 227 18.39 -8.85 10.94
CA ILE A 227 18.88 -7.66 10.24
C ILE A 227 18.08 -6.44 10.72
N PRO A 228 18.65 -5.52 11.51
CA PRO A 228 17.95 -4.33 11.96
C PRO A 228 17.53 -3.46 10.77
N ARG A 229 16.33 -2.86 10.81
CA ARG A 229 15.82 -2.02 9.71
C ARG A 229 16.73 -0.82 9.40
N ASN A 230 17.39 -0.24 10.40
CA ASN A 230 18.35 0.84 10.23
C ASN A 230 19.70 0.40 9.63
N GLU A 231 19.98 -0.90 9.51
CA GLU A 231 21.16 -1.39 8.81
C GLU A 231 21.00 -1.22 7.29
N VAL A 232 19.82 -1.57 6.77
CA VAL A 232 19.49 -1.44 5.34
C VAL A 232 19.05 -0.01 5.02
N PHE A 233 18.28 0.63 5.91
CA PHE A 233 17.71 1.96 5.71
C PHE A 233 18.11 2.93 6.82
N PRO A 234 19.38 3.37 6.88
CA PRO A 234 19.91 4.17 8.00
C PRO A 234 19.25 5.54 8.15
N ASN A 235 18.72 6.10 7.06
CA ASN A 235 18.11 7.43 7.03
C ASN A 235 16.58 7.41 7.15
N LYS A 236 15.97 6.23 7.33
CA LYS A 236 14.52 6.10 7.46
C LYS A 236 14.13 6.23 8.93
N ASP A 237 13.23 7.14 9.24
CA ASP A 237 12.64 7.20 10.58
C ASP A 237 11.78 5.95 10.80
N LEU A 238 12.15 5.16 11.80
CA LEU A 238 11.49 3.91 12.12
C LEU A 238 10.25 4.14 13.02
N GLY A 239 10.09 5.34 13.58
CA GLY A 239 9.02 5.64 14.54
C GLY A 239 9.13 4.84 15.84
N ALA A 240 8.18 5.04 16.75
CA ALA A 240 8.20 4.43 18.09
C ALA A 240 8.01 2.90 18.09
N THR A 241 7.44 2.33 17.02
CA THR A 241 7.17 0.88 16.87
C THR A 241 8.16 0.18 15.94
N GLY A 242 9.12 0.89 15.34
CA GLY A 242 9.96 0.36 14.26
C GLY A 242 11.33 -0.20 14.64
N ASN A 243 11.62 -0.41 15.93
CA ASN A 243 12.83 -1.14 16.37
C ASN A 243 12.72 -2.66 16.13
N GLY A 244 12.25 -3.04 14.95
CA GLY A 244 12.14 -4.42 14.51
C GLY A 244 13.28 -4.83 13.57
N TYR A 245 13.32 -6.12 13.26
CA TYR A 245 14.18 -6.66 12.23
C TYR A 245 13.47 -6.63 10.86
N GLU A 246 14.23 -6.77 9.78
CA GLU A 246 13.69 -7.05 8.45
C GLU A 246 13.33 -8.52 8.29
N TYR A 247 12.27 -8.78 7.53
CA TYR A 247 11.95 -10.14 7.10
C TYR A 247 12.70 -10.46 5.82
N THR A 248 13.72 -11.30 5.93
CA THR A 248 14.53 -11.75 4.80
C THR A 248 13.84 -12.84 4.01
N PHE A 249 14.26 -13.02 2.76
CA PHE A 249 13.94 -14.20 1.96
C PHE A 249 15.21 -15.02 1.84
N ASP A 250 15.40 -15.95 2.77
CA ASP A 250 16.61 -16.73 2.91
C ASP A 250 16.59 -17.91 1.93
N LEU A 251 17.68 -18.09 1.20
CA LEU A 251 17.87 -19.19 0.25
C LEU A 251 19.10 -20.01 0.64
N ALA A 252 18.88 -21.21 1.17
CA ALA A 252 19.95 -22.14 1.52
C ALA A 252 20.03 -23.25 0.45
N TYR A 253 21.06 -23.17 -0.40
CA TYR A 253 21.29 -24.10 -1.50
C TYR A 253 22.40 -25.11 -1.18
N TYR A 254 22.06 -26.39 -1.30
CA TYR A 254 22.92 -27.53 -1.03
C TYR A 254 23.14 -28.32 -2.33
N PRO A 255 24.11 -27.95 -3.17
CA PRO A 255 24.32 -28.61 -4.45
C PRO A 255 24.76 -30.07 -4.29
N GLY A 256 25.42 -30.42 -3.19
CA GLY A 256 25.85 -31.78 -2.85
C GLY A 256 24.72 -32.73 -2.41
N GLU A 257 23.55 -32.18 -2.06
CA GLU A 257 22.40 -32.93 -1.60
C GLU A 257 21.32 -33.04 -2.68
N ARG A 258 20.67 -34.21 -2.74
CA ARG A 258 19.57 -34.49 -3.65
C ARG A 258 18.35 -33.64 -3.29
N GLY A 259 17.82 -32.90 -4.27
CA GLY A 259 16.60 -32.11 -4.09
C GLY A 259 15.30 -32.92 -4.19
N PRO A 260 14.15 -32.29 -3.89
CA PRO A 260 12.84 -32.90 -4.04
C PRO A 260 12.60 -33.38 -5.47
N TYR A 261 11.97 -34.54 -5.63
CA TYR A 261 11.67 -35.15 -6.94
C TYR A 261 12.88 -35.33 -7.85
N ASN A 262 14.09 -35.40 -7.33
CA ASN A 262 15.20 -35.97 -8.08
C ASN A 262 15.12 -37.49 -7.90
N PHE A 263 15.10 -38.33 -8.94
CA PHE A 263 15.19 -39.80 -8.82
C PHE A 263 16.37 -40.36 -9.60
N SER A 264 17.52 -39.67 -9.52
CA SER A 264 18.74 -40.13 -10.18
C SER A 264 19.03 -41.58 -9.79
N PRO A 265 19.10 -42.52 -10.75
CA PRO A 265 19.34 -43.93 -10.47
C PRO A 265 20.79 -44.21 -10.10
N ASN A 266 21.69 -43.30 -10.48
CA ASN A 266 23.14 -43.40 -10.31
C ASN A 266 23.65 -42.17 -9.55
N ASN A 267 24.91 -42.23 -9.11
CA ASN A 267 25.59 -41.12 -8.44
C ASN A 267 24.91 -40.69 -7.12
N ILE A 268 24.30 -41.65 -6.41
CA ILE A 268 23.72 -41.42 -5.09
C ILE A 268 24.49 -42.26 -4.06
N SER A 269 24.88 -41.63 -2.95
CA SER A 269 25.54 -42.32 -1.85
C SER A 269 24.62 -43.34 -1.18
N THR A 270 25.20 -44.22 -0.37
CA THR A 270 24.48 -45.29 0.33
C THR A 270 23.38 -44.80 1.28
N ASP A 271 23.43 -43.53 1.70
CA ASP A 271 22.41 -42.88 2.53
C ASP A 271 21.17 -42.40 1.74
N GLY A 272 21.21 -42.47 0.40
CA GLY A 272 20.12 -42.04 -0.48
C GLY A 272 19.94 -40.52 -0.61
N ARG A 273 20.77 -39.71 0.08
CA ARG A 273 20.61 -38.26 0.24
C ARG A 273 21.64 -37.45 -0.53
N HIS A 274 22.89 -37.86 -0.53
CA HIS A 274 23.96 -37.10 -1.16
C HIS A 274 24.31 -37.65 -2.55
N PHE A 275 24.90 -36.80 -3.39
CA PHE A 275 25.54 -37.27 -4.60
C PHE A 275 26.92 -37.86 -4.28
N THR A 276 27.35 -38.91 -4.98
CA THR A 276 28.67 -39.53 -4.71
C THR A 276 29.85 -38.61 -5.06
N ASP A 277 29.62 -37.65 -5.94
CA ASP A 277 30.54 -36.59 -6.36
C ASP A 277 30.21 -35.23 -5.72
N ALA A 278 29.52 -35.19 -4.57
CA ALA A 278 29.12 -33.97 -3.87
C ALA A 278 30.29 -33.01 -3.56
N ALA A 279 31.51 -33.53 -3.39
CA ALA A 279 32.70 -32.73 -3.15
C ALA A 279 33.33 -32.12 -4.42
N SER A 280 32.85 -32.47 -5.61
CA SER A 280 33.38 -31.96 -6.89
C SER A 280 32.75 -30.62 -7.24
N PRO A 281 33.52 -29.50 -7.28
CA PRO A 281 32.97 -28.20 -7.69
C PRO A 281 32.41 -28.22 -9.11
N PHE A 282 33.05 -28.97 -10.01
CA PHE A 282 32.58 -29.13 -11.39
C PHE A 282 31.21 -29.84 -11.46
N ALA A 283 31.02 -30.90 -10.66
CA ALA A 283 29.73 -31.59 -10.59
C ALA A 283 28.64 -30.68 -9.99
N ASN A 284 28.98 -29.93 -8.94
CA ASN A 284 28.08 -28.99 -8.29
C ASN A 284 27.66 -27.84 -9.23
N ALA A 285 28.56 -27.35 -10.08
CA ALA A 285 28.26 -26.32 -11.09
C ALA A 285 27.25 -26.79 -12.15
N GLY A 286 27.11 -28.10 -12.36
CA GLY A 286 26.13 -28.69 -13.26
C GLY A 286 24.73 -28.89 -12.64
N ARG A 287 24.55 -28.55 -11.36
CA ARG A 287 23.29 -28.72 -10.62
C ARG A 287 22.55 -27.42 -10.45
N PHE A 288 21.24 -27.52 -10.25
CA PHE A 288 20.39 -26.38 -9.98
C PHE A 288 19.42 -26.66 -8.85
N ALA A 289 18.90 -25.59 -8.28
CA ALA A 289 17.63 -25.61 -7.59
C ALA A 289 16.97 -24.25 -7.80
N GLY A 290 15.65 -24.17 -7.63
CA GLY A 290 14.95 -22.92 -7.86
C GLY A 290 13.57 -22.92 -7.23
N VAL A 291 13.07 -21.71 -7.06
CA VAL A 291 11.71 -21.41 -6.65
C VAL A 291 11.08 -20.50 -7.68
N SER A 292 9.77 -20.62 -7.85
CA SER A 292 8.97 -19.77 -8.72
C SER A 292 7.73 -19.29 -7.97
N ARG A 293 7.22 -18.14 -8.37
CA ARG A 293 5.93 -17.63 -7.91
C ARG A 293 5.20 -16.97 -9.07
N ALA A 294 3.87 -17.01 -9.02
CA ALA A 294 3.05 -16.21 -9.91
C ALA A 294 3.13 -14.73 -9.51
N ILE A 295 3.00 -13.86 -10.51
CA ILE A 295 2.76 -12.43 -10.31
C ILE A 295 1.25 -12.20 -10.35
N THR A 296 0.69 -11.67 -9.26
CA THR A 296 -0.77 -11.59 -9.07
C THR A 296 -1.33 -10.17 -9.07
N PHE A 297 -0.49 -9.13 -9.16
CA PHE A 297 -0.93 -7.74 -9.16
C PHE A 297 -1.30 -7.27 -10.57
N ASP A 298 -0.34 -7.27 -11.49
CA ASP A 298 -0.52 -6.98 -12.91
C ASP A 298 0.51 -7.82 -13.68
N THR A 299 0.03 -8.62 -14.62
CA THR A 299 0.89 -9.45 -15.49
C THR A 299 1.39 -8.68 -16.71
N ASP A 300 0.78 -7.53 -17.02
CA ASP A 300 1.22 -6.64 -18.08
C ASP A 300 2.19 -5.60 -17.52
N PHE A 301 3.47 -5.92 -17.58
CA PHE A 301 4.54 -5.06 -17.05
C PHE A 301 4.66 -3.74 -17.81
N ASP A 302 4.24 -3.70 -19.08
CA ASP A 302 4.27 -2.48 -19.87
C ASP A 302 3.16 -1.53 -19.41
N ASN A 303 1.95 -2.06 -19.21
CA ASN A 303 0.83 -1.29 -18.67
C ASN A 303 1.08 -0.83 -17.22
N ALA A 304 1.70 -1.68 -16.40
CA ALA A 304 2.05 -1.36 -15.03
C ALA A 304 3.33 -0.52 -14.87
N ASN A 305 4.01 -0.18 -15.98
CA ASN A 305 5.29 0.54 -16.00
C ASN A 305 6.34 -0.06 -15.03
N VAL A 306 6.53 -1.38 -15.08
CA VAL A 306 7.53 -2.07 -14.25
C VAL A 306 8.92 -1.88 -14.85
N GLU A 307 9.73 -1.04 -14.20
CA GLU A 307 11.05 -0.67 -14.73
C GLU A 307 12.20 -1.54 -14.17
N TYR A 308 12.12 -1.93 -12.90
CA TYR A 308 13.22 -2.62 -12.23
C TYR A 308 12.72 -3.59 -11.15
N LEU A 309 13.53 -4.63 -10.93
CA LEU A 309 13.45 -5.49 -9.76
C LEU A 309 14.55 -5.06 -8.78
N GLU A 310 14.16 -4.66 -7.57
CA GLU A 310 15.09 -4.26 -6.51
C GLU A 310 15.12 -5.31 -5.41
N PHE A 311 16.32 -5.65 -4.95
CA PHE A 311 16.53 -6.47 -3.75
C PHE A 311 17.87 -6.14 -3.11
N TRP A 312 17.94 -6.37 -1.80
CA TRP A 312 19.17 -6.29 -1.05
C TRP A 312 19.70 -7.70 -0.79
N LEU A 313 20.89 -7.99 -1.32
CA LEU A 313 21.57 -9.26 -1.10
C LEU A 313 22.75 -9.04 -0.15
N MET A 314 22.76 -9.80 0.95
CA MET A 314 23.94 -9.86 1.81
C MET A 314 25.11 -10.47 1.02
N ASP A 315 26.30 -9.89 1.14
CA ASP A 315 27.51 -10.40 0.48
C ASP A 315 27.72 -11.89 0.84
N PRO A 316 27.59 -12.82 -0.12
CA PRO A 316 27.71 -14.25 0.16
C PRO A 316 29.16 -14.68 0.42
N PHE A 317 30.14 -13.78 0.26
CA PHE A 317 31.56 -14.01 0.47
C PHE A 317 32.15 -13.18 1.61
N LEU A 318 31.28 -12.68 2.50
CA LEU A 318 31.68 -11.78 3.59
C LEU A 318 32.74 -12.43 4.50
N SER A 319 33.69 -11.63 5.00
CA SER A 319 34.64 -12.07 6.02
C SER A 319 34.36 -11.36 7.33
N ALA A 320 34.07 -12.13 8.38
CA ALA A 320 33.79 -11.59 9.71
C ALA A 320 34.65 -12.27 10.79
N ALA A 321 35.10 -11.48 11.76
CA ALA A 321 35.84 -12.00 12.91
C ALA A 321 34.97 -12.93 13.77
N GLN A 322 35.62 -13.77 14.59
CA GLN A 322 34.97 -14.64 15.58
C GLN A 322 33.98 -15.66 14.97
N GLY A 323 34.18 -16.05 13.71
CA GLY A 323 33.35 -17.06 13.06
C GLY A 323 31.93 -16.60 12.69
N ARG A 324 31.66 -15.29 12.68
CA ARG A 324 30.33 -14.75 12.33
C ARG A 324 29.98 -14.85 10.85
N SER A 325 30.90 -15.33 10.02
CA SER A 325 30.73 -15.61 8.59
C SER A 325 30.80 -17.11 8.28
N LEU A 326 30.75 -17.98 9.28
CA LEU A 326 30.80 -19.43 9.07
C LEU A 326 29.47 -19.93 8.53
N ILE A 327 29.53 -20.64 7.41
CA ILE A 327 28.41 -21.41 6.87
C ILE A 327 28.46 -22.79 7.54
N GLU A 328 27.49 -23.05 8.43
CA GLU A 328 27.36 -24.29 9.19
C GLU A 328 26.01 -24.95 8.81
N ASP A 329 26.07 -26.11 8.17
CA ASP A 329 24.89 -26.91 7.78
C ASP A 329 24.65 -28.11 8.71
N SER A 330 25.39 -28.19 9.83
CA SER A 330 25.35 -29.28 10.82
C SER A 330 25.84 -30.65 10.29
N GLN A 331 26.19 -30.78 9.01
CA GLN A 331 26.56 -32.05 8.39
C GLN A 331 27.99 -32.05 7.83
N ASN A 332 28.45 -30.91 7.33
CA ASN A 332 29.76 -30.69 6.77
C ASN A 332 30.62 -29.82 7.72
N PRO A 333 31.96 -29.90 7.63
CA PRO A 333 32.83 -28.98 8.35
C PRO A 333 32.46 -27.52 8.02
N PRO A 334 32.26 -26.66 9.04
CA PRO A 334 31.93 -25.27 8.80
C PRO A 334 32.94 -24.61 7.86
N THR A 335 32.44 -23.94 6.84
CA THR A 335 33.26 -23.24 5.84
C THR A 335 33.07 -21.74 6.01
N ASP A 336 34.16 -20.98 6.03
CA ASP A 336 34.05 -19.52 6.06
C ASP A 336 33.51 -19.03 4.71
N ALA A 337 32.56 -18.11 4.73
CA ALA A 337 31.94 -17.57 3.53
C ALA A 337 32.95 -17.02 2.51
N LYS A 338 34.07 -16.46 2.96
CA LYS A 338 35.15 -16.01 2.06
C LYS A 338 35.75 -17.13 1.19
N ASP A 339 35.65 -18.38 1.64
CA ASP A 339 36.15 -19.58 0.97
C ASP A 339 35.04 -20.31 0.18
N ASN A 340 33.83 -19.73 0.13
CA ASN A 340 32.71 -20.27 -0.65
C ASN A 340 33.09 -20.25 -2.16
N PRO A 341 32.98 -21.38 -2.88
CA PRO A 341 33.31 -21.44 -4.30
C PRO A 341 32.39 -20.59 -5.20
N GLY A 342 31.26 -20.11 -4.66
CA GLY A 342 30.31 -19.27 -5.36
C GLY A 342 29.36 -20.04 -6.27
N GLY A 343 28.60 -19.30 -7.07
CA GLY A 343 27.58 -19.85 -7.96
C GLY A 343 26.92 -18.76 -8.81
N GLN A 344 25.83 -19.13 -9.48
CA GLN A 344 25.03 -18.21 -10.29
C GLN A 344 23.62 -18.12 -9.73
N LEU A 345 23.18 -16.90 -9.42
CA LEU A 345 21.78 -16.59 -9.16
C LEU A 345 21.16 -16.10 -10.47
N ILE A 346 20.13 -16.82 -10.95
CA ILE A 346 19.44 -16.49 -12.20
C ILE A 346 17.99 -16.15 -11.86
N LEU A 347 17.55 -14.96 -12.28
CA LEU A 347 16.19 -14.49 -12.13
C LEU A 347 15.49 -14.57 -13.48
N ASN A 348 14.54 -15.50 -13.61
CA ASN A 348 13.71 -15.62 -14.80
C ASN A 348 12.44 -14.79 -14.61
N LEU A 349 12.21 -13.82 -15.47
CA LEU A 349 11.00 -12.99 -15.50
C LEU A 349 10.23 -13.26 -16.80
N GLY A 350 8.91 -13.35 -16.71
CA GLY A 350 8.02 -13.67 -17.83
C GLY A 350 7.44 -15.08 -17.73
N ASN A 351 7.30 -15.75 -18.87
CA ASN A 351 6.63 -17.04 -18.95
C ASN A 351 7.56 -18.18 -18.51
N VAL A 352 7.31 -18.71 -17.32
CA VAL A 352 8.02 -19.87 -16.75
C VAL A 352 7.03 -21.03 -16.63
N SER A 353 7.51 -22.25 -16.89
CA SER A 353 6.70 -23.46 -16.74
C SER A 353 6.35 -23.68 -15.25
N GLU A 354 5.06 -23.85 -14.95
CA GLU A 354 4.58 -24.30 -13.64
C GLU A 354 4.71 -25.82 -13.46
N ASP A 355 4.89 -26.55 -14.56
CA ASP A 355 5.02 -28.01 -14.57
C ASP A 355 6.39 -28.46 -14.01
N VAL A 356 6.40 -28.70 -12.69
CA VAL A 356 7.55 -29.16 -11.90
C VAL A 356 7.91 -30.62 -12.19
N LEU A 357 6.90 -31.46 -12.44
CA LEU A 357 7.03 -32.90 -12.66
C LEU A 357 6.64 -33.22 -14.10
N LYS A 358 7.64 -33.36 -14.99
CA LYS A 358 7.40 -33.60 -16.42
C LYS A 358 6.69 -34.93 -16.68
N ASP A 359 5.36 -34.90 -16.73
CA ASP A 359 4.49 -36.08 -16.75
C ASP A 359 3.36 -36.03 -17.81
N ASN A 360 3.56 -35.20 -18.84
CA ASN A 360 2.58 -34.84 -19.87
C ASN A 360 1.52 -33.85 -19.39
N ASN A 361 1.94 -32.86 -18.60
CA ASN A 361 1.11 -31.74 -18.12
C ASN A 361 -0.12 -32.21 -17.33
N GLN A 362 0.00 -33.26 -16.52
CA GLN A 362 -1.07 -33.57 -15.58
C GLN A 362 -1.04 -32.53 -14.45
N HIS A 363 -2.22 -32.03 -14.08
CA HIS A 363 -2.34 -31.11 -12.97
C HIS A 363 -2.39 -31.91 -11.67
N GLU A 364 -1.27 -31.99 -10.98
CA GLU A 364 -1.16 -32.70 -9.71
C GLU A 364 -1.57 -31.80 -8.53
N PHE A 365 -2.45 -32.31 -7.65
CA PHE A 365 -2.81 -31.66 -6.39
C PHE A 365 -3.12 -32.70 -5.32
N GLU A 366 -2.52 -32.55 -4.14
CA GLU A 366 -2.56 -33.56 -3.07
C GLU A 366 -3.94 -33.69 -2.43
N ASN A 367 -4.71 -32.60 -2.36
CA ASN A 367 -6.03 -32.58 -1.74
C ASN A 367 -7.12 -33.30 -2.57
N GLY A 368 -6.79 -33.75 -3.79
CA GLY A 368 -7.64 -34.64 -4.58
C GLY A 368 -7.26 -36.11 -4.50
N LEU A 369 -6.24 -36.48 -3.73
CA LEU A 369 -5.87 -37.89 -3.55
C LEU A 369 -6.93 -38.61 -2.70
N PRO A 370 -7.33 -39.84 -3.08
CA PRO A 370 -8.39 -40.55 -2.39
C PRO A 370 -7.97 -40.99 -1.00
N THR A 371 -8.91 -40.93 -0.07
CA THR A 371 -8.84 -41.52 1.26
C THR A 371 -9.31 -42.99 1.22
N PRO A 372 -9.08 -43.79 2.28
CA PRO A 372 -9.60 -45.17 2.34
C PRO A 372 -11.13 -45.28 2.25
N ALA A 373 -11.88 -44.19 2.43
CA ALA A 373 -13.33 -44.16 2.32
C ALA A 373 -13.82 -43.92 0.88
N ASP A 374 -12.93 -43.52 -0.03
CA ASP A 374 -13.30 -43.16 -1.40
C ASP A 374 -13.38 -44.38 -2.33
N PRO A 375 -14.18 -44.30 -3.42
CA PRO A 375 -14.21 -45.34 -4.44
C PRO A 375 -12.83 -45.63 -5.04
N PRO A 376 -12.52 -46.89 -5.38
CA PRO A 376 -11.29 -47.23 -6.08
C PRO A 376 -11.27 -46.60 -7.49
N GLY A 377 -10.06 -46.35 -8.01
CA GLY A 377 -9.87 -45.90 -9.40
C GLY A 377 -9.85 -44.38 -9.60
N LEU A 378 -9.83 -43.59 -8.54
CA LEU A 378 -9.72 -42.12 -8.59
C LEU A 378 -8.29 -41.60 -8.83
N THR A 379 -7.35 -42.49 -9.16
CA THR A 379 -5.95 -42.12 -9.43
C THR A 379 -5.41 -42.85 -10.64
N VAL A 380 -4.54 -42.18 -11.40
CA VAL A 380 -3.77 -42.77 -12.51
C VAL A 380 -2.29 -42.77 -12.12
N PRO A 381 -1.55 -43.87 -12.39
CA PRO A 381 -0.10 -43.89 -12.15
C PRO A 381 0.64 -43.04 -13.20
N THR A 382 1.57 -42.23 -12.73
CA THR A 382 2.56 -41.51 -13.54
C THR A 382 3.95 -42.03 -13.21
N THR A 383 4.97 -41.57 -13.93
CA THR A 383 6.36 -41.90 -13.60
C THR A 383 6.80 -41.36 -12.24
N TRP A 384 6.06 -40.39 -11.67
CA TRP A 384 6.38 -39.72 -10.42
C TRP A 384 5.60 -40.27 -9.22
N GLY A 385 4.44 -40.87 -9.46
CA GLY A 385 3.59 -41.36 -8.40
C GLY A 385 2.17 -41.64 -8.87
N ARG A 386 1.19 -41.32 -8.03
CA ARG A 386 -0.23 -41.40 -8.38
C ARG A 386 -0.79 -39.99 -8.42
N VAL A 387 -1.52 -39.70 -9.48
CA VAL A 387 -2.18 -38.40 -9.68
C VAL A 387 -3.68 -38.62 -9.65
N THR A 388 -4.42 -37.69 -9.05
CA THR A 388 -5.88 -37.75 -8.99
C THR A 388 -6.49 -37.55 -10.39
N THR A 389 -7.57 -38.26 -10.68
CA THR A 389 -8.40 -38.01 -11.87
C THR A 389 -9.50 -36.99 -11.62
N GLN A 390 -9.61 -36.49 -10.39
CA GLN A 390 -10.62 -35.51 -10.02
C GLN A 390 -10.28 -34.13 -10.61
N GLN A 391 -11.30 -33.32 -10.84
CA GLN A 391 -11.11 -31.93 -11.25
C GLN A 391 -10.74 -31.09 -10.03
N PHE A 392 -9.73 -30.24 -10.17
CA PHE A 392 -9.37 -29.26 -9.14
C PHE A 392 -10.52 -28.25 -8.97
N LEU A 393 -11.05 -28.14 -7.75
CA LEU A 393 -12.12 -27.19 -7.41
C LEU A 393 -11.62 -26.09 -6.46
N THR A 394 -10.95 -26.48 -5.37
CA THR A 394 -10.47 -25.57 -4.32
C THR A 394 -9.19 -26.13 -3.70
N ASP A 395 -8.26 -25.25 -3.30
CA ASP A 395 -7.02 -25.63 -2.59
C ASP A 395 -7.29 -25.80 -1.09
N ALA A 396 -7.95 -26.89 -0.72
CA ALA A 396 -8.25 -27.22 0.66
C ALA A 396 -8.40 -28.73 0.87
N PHE A 397 -7.87 -29.22 1.99
CA PHE A 397 -8.16 -30.58 2.48
C PHE A 397 -9.52 -30.62 3.18
N ASN A 398 -10.16 -31.78 3.17
CA ASN A 398 -11.29 -32.05 4.05
C ASN A 398 -10.83 -32.11 5.52
N ALA A 399 -11.73 -31.77 6.44
CA ALA A 399 -11.46 -31.75 7.87
C ALA A 399 -11.50 -33.14 8.51
#